data_AF-A0A966B761-F1
#
_entry.id   AF-A0A966B761-F1
#
_cell.length_a   1.000
_cell.length_b   1.000
_cell.length_c   1.000
_cell.angle_alpha   90.00
_cell.angle_beta   90.00
_cell.angle_gamma   90.00
#
_symmetry.space_group_name_H-M   'P 1'
#
loop_
_entity.id
_entity.type
_entity.pdbx_description
1 polymer ?
#
loop_
_entity_poly.entity_id
_entity_poly.type
_entity_poly.pdbx_seq_one_letter_code
_entity_poly.pdbx_strand_id
1 'polypeptide(L)'
;MTDTADSWYWERNWNDYRRGSTRVRVRWEGGEAEALIFDEGVPITSRAFLDRLPIEVPVVHVAWSGEMVMSTGGHALGVAEQENRVRLVRVGDLAFDPKFDEITLTYGTAEARLPDGPNVLTVFGQIVEGVDAAAAFGRRTRFEGMQTIIFEALDAFDEERQANV
;
A
#
# COMPACT_ATOMS: atom_id res chain seq x y z
N MET A 1 -30.32 -20.65 2.93
CA MET A 1 -29.99 -20.44 4.36
C MET A 1 -28.52 -20.76 4.49
N THR A 2 -27.65 -19.75 4.46
CA THR A 2 -26.24 -19.92 4.83
C THR A 2 -26.20 -20.17 6.33
N ASP A 3 -25.51 -21.23 6.74
CA ASP A 3 -25.34 -21.57 8.15
C ASP A 3 -24.54 -20.44 8.84
N THR A 4 -24.89 -20.11 10.07
CA THR A 4 -24.29 -18.98 10.81
C THR A 4 -22.78 -19.21 11.03
N ALA A 5 -22.36 -20.49 11.06
CA ALA A 5 -20.96 -20.89 11.13
C ALA A 5 -20.19 -20.63 9.82
N ASP A 6 -20.81 -20.82 8.66
CA ASP A 6 -20.19 -20.52 7.37
C ASP A 6 -20.01 -19.00 7.21
N SER A 7 -21.04 -18.21 7.53
CA SER A 7 -20.94 -16.74 7.51
C SER A 7 -19.82 -16.22 8.41
N TRP A 8 -19.67 -16.75 9.64
CA TRP A 8 -18.57 -16.36 10.54
C TRP A 8 -17.17 -16.65 9.96
N TYR A 9 -16.97 -17.82 9.36
CA TYR A 9 -15.69 -18.19 8.77
C TYR A 9 -15.36 -17.32 7.55
N TRP A 10 -16.34 -17.07 6.68
CA TRP A 10 -16.15 -16.27 5.47
C TRP A 10 -16.00 -14.77 5.76
N GLU A 11 -16.75 -14.23 6.71
CA GLU A 11 -16.64 -12.81 7.10
C GLU A 11 -15.27 -12.50 7.69
N ARG A 12 -14.84 -13.31 8.67
CA ARG A 12 -13.56 -13.13 9.37
C ARG A 12 -12.34 -13.34 8.47
N ASN A 13 -12.38 -14.33 7.58
CA ASN A 13 -11.21 -14.69 6.77
C ASN A 13 -11.18 -14.02 5.39
N TRP A 14 -12.30 -13.48 4.89
CA TRP A 14 -12.40 -13.04 3.49
C TRP A 14 -12.98 -11.64 3.27
N ASN A 15 -13.84 -11.11 4.16
CA ASN A 15 -14.51 -9.83 3.93
C ASN A 15 -14.02 -8.66 4.79
N ASP A 16 -13.54 -8.89 6.02
CA ASP A 16 -13.40 -7.78 7.01
C ASP A 16 -12.01 -7.15 7.16
N TYR A 17 -10.95 -7.75 6.62
CA TYR A 17 -9.60 -7.23 6.91
C TYR A 17 -9.27 -5.89 6.24
N ARG A 18 -9.99 -5.48 5.17
CA ARG A 18 -9.76 -4.21 4.46
C ARG A 18 -10.50 -3.03 5.11
N ARG A 19 -10.56 -3.02 6.44
CA ARG A 19 -11.15 -1.95 7.24
C ARG A 19 -10.04 -1.23 7.98
N GLY A 20 -10.17 0.09 8.05
CA GLY A 20 -9.21 0.96 8.68
C GLY A 20 -9.87 2.24 9.15
N SER A 21 -9.23 2.89 10.13
CA SER A 21 -9.64 4.18 10.67
C SER A 21 -8.60 5.27 10.44
N THR A 22 -7.34 4.88 10.20
CA THR A 22 -6.24 5.83 10.00
C THR A 22 -6.09 6.17 8.51
N ARG A 23 -6.13 7.46 8.19
CA ARG A 23 -5.82 7.97 6.85
C ARG A 23 -4.44 8.61 6.82
N VAL A 24 -3.71 8.39 5.74
CA VAL A 24 -2.38 8.96 5.49
C VAL A 24 -2.39 9.69 4.15
N ARG A 25 -1.61 10.75 4.04
CA ARG A 25 -1.34 11.40 2.76
C ARG A 25 -0.26 10.63 2.01
N VAL A 26 -0.45 10.52 0.70
CA VAL A 26 0.49 9.91 -0.24
C VAL A 26 0.84 10.98 -1.27
N ARG A 27 2.07 11.49 -1.25
CA ARG A 27 2.52 12.61 -2.09
C ARG A 27 3.65 12.19 -3.03
N TRP A 28 3.69 12.77 -4.21
CA TRP A 28 4.78 12.64 -5.18
C TRP A 28 4.94 13.94 -5.96
N GLU A 29 5.90 13.98 -6.89
CA GLU A 29 6.08 15.16 -7.74
C GLU A 29 4.85 15.41 -8.65
N GLY A 30 4.17 16.53 -8.41
CA GLY A 30 3.02 16.96 -9.20
C GLY A 30 1.72 16.24 -8.89
N GLY A 31 1.58 15.59 -7.74
CA GLY A 31 0.29 15.05 -7.30
C GLY A 31 0.29 14.47 -5.88
N GLU A 32 -0.91 14.18 -5.41
CA GLU A 32 -1.16 13.56 -4.11
C GLU A 32 -2.42 12.70 -4.15
N ALA A 33 -2.54 11.84 -3.15
CA ALA A 33 -3.68 10.98 -2.87
C ALA A 33 -3.82 10.77 -1.36
N GLU A 34 -4.89 10.13 -0.94
CA GLU A 34 -5.06 9.68 0.44
C GLU A 34 -5.24 8.17 0.48
N ALA A 35 -4.59 7.53 1.46
CA ALA A 35 -4.73 6.11 1.72
C ALA A 35 -5.37 5.85 3.07
N LEU A 36 -6.21 4.82 3.14
CA LEU A 36 -6.70 4.23 4.37
C LEU A 36 -5.77 3.07 4.76
N ILE A 37 -5.28 3.07 5.99
CA ILE A 37 -4.46 1.99 6.56
C ILE A 37 -5.35 1.05 7.36
N PHE A 38 -5.20 -0.25 7.16
CA PHE A 38 -6.08 -1.26 7.72
C PHE A 38 -5.76 -1.55 9.18
N ASP A 39 -6.80 -1.67 10.01
CA ASP A 39 -6.72 -2.00 11.43
C ASP A 39 -6.86 -3.52 11.67
N GLU A 40 -7.50 -4.23 10.75
CA GLU A 40 -7.83 -5.66 10.88
C GLU A 40 -7.01 -6.55 9.96
N GLY A 41 -6.67 -7.75 10.43
CA GLY A 41 -5.99 -8.79 9.64
C GLY A 41 -4.51 -8.54 9.32
N VAL A 42 -4.03 -7.30 9.40
CA VAL A 42 -2.61 -6.90 9.20
C VAL A 42 -2.07 -5.92 10.27
N PRO A 43 -2.43 -6.06 11.56
CA PRO A 43 -2.12 -5.06 12.58
C PRO A 43 -0.62 -4.83 12.80
N ILE A 44 0.23 -5.84 12.61
CA ILE A 44 1.67 -5.70 12.82
C ILE A 44 2.27 -4.84 11.71
N THR A 45 1.92 -5.14 10.46
CA THR A 45 2.39 -4.42 9.26
C THR A 45 1.90 -2.98 9.24
N SER A 46 0.60 -2.78 9.50
CA SER A 46 0.02 -1.44 9.58
C SER A 46 0.68 -0.60 10.66
N ARG A 47 0.88 -1.15 11.86
CA ARG A 47 1.53 -0.42 12.96
C ARG A 47 2.98 -0.07 12.62
N ALA A 48 3.74 -1.03 12.10
CA ALA A 48 5.13 -0.82 11.72
C ALA A 48 5.29 0.26 10.63
N PHE A 49 4.37 0.30 9.66
CA PHE A 49 4.32 1.36 8.65
C PHE A 49 3.99 2.73 9.27
N LEU A 50 2.94 2.81 10.11
CA LEU A 50 2.51 4.06 10.74
C LEU A 50 3.59 4.64 11.67
N ASP A 51 4.30 3.80 12.42
CA ASP A 51 5.40 4.20 13.32
C ASP A 51 6.62 4.77 12.57
N ARG A 52 6.68 4.61 11.24
CA ARG A 52 7.73 5.15 10.39
C ARG A 52 7.35 6.42 9.66
N LEU A 53 6.13 6.92 9.82
CA LEU A 53 5.73 8.18 9.19
C LEU A 53 6.47 9.37 9.83
N PRO A 54 6.88 10.37 9.03
CA PRO A 54 6.84 10.38 7.57
C PRO A 54 7.93 9.45 6.98
N ILE A 55 7.58 8.71 5.91
CA ILE A 55 8.54 7.86 5.19
C ILE A 55 8.62 8.24 3.72
N GLU A 56 9.85 8.47 3.26
CA GLU A 56 10.18 8.68 1.85
C GLU A 56 10.54 7.33 1.21
N VAL A 57 9.88 7.03 0.09
CA VAL A 57 9.92 5.75 -0.60
C VAL A 57 10.29 5.98 -2.06
N PRO A 58 11.57 5.86 -2.42
CA PRO A 58 11.97 5.83 -3.82
C PRO A 58 11.42 4.56 -4.48
N VAL A 59 10.71 4.70 -5.59
CA VAL A 59 10.00 3.61 -6.26
C VAL A 59 10.38 3.50 -7.73
N VAL A 60 10.30 2.28 -8.26
CA VAL A 60 10.40 1.95 -9.69
C VAL A 60 9.19 1.13 -10.10
N HIS A 61 8.88 1.13 -11.40
CA HIS A 61 7.87 0.25 -11.94
C HIS A 61 8.34 -1.22 -11.87
N VAL A 62 7.47 -2.11 -11.41
CA VAL A 62 7.79 -3.55 -11.29
C VAL A 62 8.02 -4.19 -12.66
N ALA A 63 8.85 -5.25 -12.72
CA ALA A 63 9.08 -5.99 -13.96
C ALA A 63 8.03 -7.09 -14.22
N TRP A 64 7.51 -7.73 -13.17
CA TRP A 64 6.77 -8.99 -13.29
C TRP A 64 5.32 -8.95 -12.80
N SER A 65 4.93 -7.90 -12.06
CA SER A 65 3.64 -7.85 -11.36
C SER A 65 2.57 -6.99 -12.04
N GLY A 66 2.80 -6.48 -13.26
CA GLY A 66 1.84 -5.67 -14.00
C GLY A 66 1.88 -4.19 -13.62
N GLU A 67 0.71 -3.56 -13.45
CA GLU A 67 0.56 -2.12 -13.16
C GLU A 67 0.76 -1.82 -11.66
N MET A 68 2.02 -1.88 -11.24
CA MET A 68 2.46 -1.67 -9.86
C MET A 68 3.83 -0.99 -9.83
N VAL A 69 4.09 -0.23 -8.77
CA VAL A 69 5.43 0.26 -8.42
C VAL A 69 5.90 -0.40 -7.12
N MET A 70 7.20 -0.58 -6.98
CA MET A 70 7.86 -1.14 -5.79
C MET A 70 9.01 -0.24 -5.37
N SER A 71 9.37 -0.24 -4.08
CA SER A 71 10.54 0.49 -3.62
C SER A 71 11.84 -0.02 -4.23
N THR A 72 12.83 0.86 -4.41
CA THR A 72 14.15 0.50 -4.94
C THR A 72 15.11 -0.07 -3.89
N GLY A 73 14.63 -0.23 -2.65
CA GLY A 73 15.37 -0.80 -1.53
C GLY A 73 14.47 -1.10 -0.34
N GLY A 74 15.08 -1.64 0.70
CA GLY A 74 14.43 -1.98 1.96
C GLY A 74 14.05 -0.74 2.77
N HIS A 75 12.84 -0.74 3.33
CA HIS A 75 12.36 0.34 4.22
C HIS A 75 12.45 0.00 5.71
N ALA A 76 13.04 -1.15 6.02
CA ALA A 76 13.33 -1.67 7.34
C ALA A 76 12.12 -1.58 8.27
N LEU A 77 10.92 -1.95 7.81
CA LEU A 77 9.71 -1.91 8.66
C LEU A 77 9.83 -2.85 9.87
N GLY A 78 10.73 -3.84 9.81
CA GLY A 78 11.00 -4.76 10.92
C GLY A 78 9.96 -5.88 11.06
N VAL A 79 9.15 -6.09 10.02
CA VAL A 79 8.14 -7.15 9.96
C VAL A 79 8.70 -8.33 9.18
N ALA A 80 8.82 -9.49 9.84
CA ALA A 80 9.43 -10.67 9.24
C ALA A 80 8.41 -11.64 8.62
N GLU A 81 7.17 -11.67 9.14
CA GLU A 81 6.13 -12.59 8.70
C GLU A 81 5.05 -11.87 7.89
N GLN A 82 4.52 -12.55 6.86
CA GLN A 82 3.40 -12.02 6.09
C GLN A 82 2.08 -12.22 6.83
N GLU A 83 1.37 -11.13 7.07
CA GLU A 83 -0.02 -11.15 7.49
C GLU A 83 -0.91 -11.16 6.23
N ASN A 84 -1.95 -11.99 6.24
CA ASN A 84 -3.02 -11.95 5.23
C ASN A 84 -2.54 -11.88 3.77
N ARG A 85 -1.93 -12.97 3.32
CA ARG A 85 -1.19 -13.12 2.07
C ARG A 85 -2.08 -12.90 0.84
N VAL A 86 -1.81 -11.86 0.06
CA VAL A 86 -2.55 -11.53 -1.16
C VAL A 86 -1.68 -11.75 -2.40
N ARG A 87 -2.20 -12.54 -3.36
CA ARG A 87 -1.61 -12.67 -4.70
C ARG A 87 -2.28 -11.74 -5.73
N LEU A 88 -3.61 -11.65 -5.67
CA LEU A 88 -4.42 -10.83 -6.57
C LEU A 88 -4.71 -9.49 -5.89
N VAL A 89 -3.83 -8.53 -6.11
CA VAL A 89 -3.97 -7.16 -5.62
C VAL A 89 -5.06 -6.40 -6.38
N ARG A 90 -5.57 -5.33 -5.76
CA ARG A 90 -6.57 -4.44 -6.34
C ARG A 90 -5.95 -3.07 -6.62
N VAL A 91 -6.59 -2.30 -7.50
CA VAL A 91 -6.23 -0.91 -7.74
C VAL A 91 -6.29 -0.13 -6.42
N GLY A 92 -5.23 0.64 -6.16
CA GLY A 92 -5.03 1.41 -4.94
C GLY A 92 -4.35 0.64 -3.81
N ASP A 93 -4.14 -0.67 -3.91
CA ASP A 93 -3.54 -1.43 -2.81
C ASP A 93 -2.12 -0.93 -2.50
N LEU A 94 -1.91 -0.63 -1.21
CA LEU A 94 -0.60 -0.51 -0.59
C LEU A 94 -0.24 -1.85 0.03
N ALA A 95 0.93 -2.38 -0.33
CA ALA A 95 1.35 -3.68 0.17
C ALA A 95 2.84 -3.73 0.52
N PHE A 96 3.18 -4.64 1.43
CA PHE A 96 4.53 -4.88 1.89
C PHE A 96 4.97 -6.31 1.57
N ASP A 97 6.18 -6.46 1.05
CA ASP A 97 6.84 -7.77 0.92
C ASP A 97 7.99 -7.90 1.93
N PRO A 98 7.83 -8.66 3.02
CA PRO A 98 8.92 -8.86 3.99
C PRO A 98 10.11 -9.64 3.42
N LYS A 99 9.95 -10.35 2.29
CA LYS A 99 11.05 -11.09 1.65
C LYS A 99 12.11 -10.15 1.06
N PHE A 100 11.66 -9.03 0.51
CA PHE A 100 12.52 -8.02 -0.12
C PHE A 100 12.55 -6.70 0.65
N ASP A 101 11.75 -6.60 1.73
CA ASP A 101 11.54 -5.40 2.54
C ASP A 101 10.98 -4.22 1.71
N GLU A 102 10.11 -4.55 0.75
CA GLU A 102 9.61 -3.62 -0.26
C GLU A 102 8.20 -3.10 0.04
N ILE A 103 7.98 -1.80 -0.15
CA ILE A 103 6.65 -1.20 -0.18
C ILE A 103 6.20 -1.08 -1.64
N THR A 104 4.95 -1.42 -1.91
CA THR A 104 4.37 -1.39 -3.25
C THR A 104 3.08 -0.59 -3.30
N LEU A 105 2.81 0.01 -4.45
CA LEU A 105 1.54 0.65 -4.78
C LEU A 105 1.02 0.05 -6.09
N THR A 106 -0.17 -0.55 -6.02
CA THR A 106 -0.88 -1.06 -7.20
C THR A 106 -1.76 0.04 -7.79
N TYR A 107 -1.61 0.32 -9.08
CA TYR A 107 -2.33 1.42 -9.72
C TYR A 107 -3.20 0.98 -10.90
N GLY A 108 -3.21 -0.31 -11.23
CA GLY A 108 -3.98 -0.89 -12.32
C GLY A 108 -4.11 -2.42 -12.21
N THR A 109 -4.17 -3.11 -13.34
CA THR A 109 -4.24 -4.58 -13.40
C THR A 109 -2.89 -5.19 -13.02
N ALA A 110 -2.87 -5.93 -11.91
CA ALA A 110 -1.65 -6.48 -11.34
C ALA A 110 -1.88 -7.83 -10.65
N GLU A 111 -0.81 -8.62 -10.55
CA GLU A 111 -0.72 -9.86 -9.78
C GLU A 111 0.68 -9.90 -9.16
N ALA A 112 0.79 -10.26 -7.88
CA ALA A 112 2.10 -10.42 -7.25
C ALA A 112 2.86 -11.60 -7.87
N ARG A 113 3.98 -11.32 -8.57
CA ARG A 113 4.79 -12.34 -9.26
C ARG A 113 6.29 -12.10 -9.12
N LEU A 114 7.03 -13.19 -9.27
CA LEU A 114 8.49 -13.25 -9.44
C LEU A 114 8.81 -13.82 -10.83
N PRO A 115 10.07 -13.71 -11.30
CA PRO A 115 10.48 -14.31 -12.57
C PRO A 115 10.18 -15.81 -12.68
N ASP A 116 10.21 -16.52 -11.55
CA ASP A 116 10.09 -17.98 -11.44
C ASP A 116 8.70 -18.45 -11.01
N GLY A 117 7.76 -17.56 -10.68
CA GLY A 117 6.45 -17.99 -10.21
C GLY A 117 5.59 -16.93 -9.51
N PRO A 118 4.52 -17.37 -8.83
CA PRO A 118 3.68 -16.49 -8.04
C PRO A 118 4.41 -15.96 -6.81
N ASN A 119 4.11 -14.72 -6.43
CA ASN A 119 4.46 -14.14 -5.14
C ASN A 119 3.19 -13.83 -4.35
N VAL A 120 3.37 -13.39 -3.10
CA VAL A 120 2.30 -12.91 -2.23
C VAL A 120 2.81 -11.71 -1.45
N LEU A 121 1.93 -10.76 -1.19
CA LEU A 121 2.20 -9.52 -0.47
C LEU A 121 1.27 -9.40 0.74
N THR A 122 1.67 -8.65 1.75
CA THR A 122 0.78 -8.20 2.83
C THR A 122 0.14 -6.88 2.40
N VAL A 123 -1.14 -6.89 2.03
CA VAL A 123 -1.86 -5.64 1.71
C VAL A 123 -2.31 -4.99 3.01
N PHE A 124 -1.74 -3.83 3.33
CA PHE A 124 -1.94 -3.14 4.60
C PHE A 124 -2.71 -1.81 4.49
N GLY A 125 -2.98 -1.35 3.27
CA GLY A 125 -3.78 -0.16 3.04
C GLY A 125 -4.28 -0.05 1.61
N GLN A 126 -5.04 1.01 1.36
CA GLN A 126 -5.59 1.29 0.04
C GLN A 126 -5.74 2.79 -0.20
N ILE A 127 -5.37 3.26 -1.39
CA ILE A 127 -5.75 4.60 -1.87
C ILE A 127 -7.28 4.70 -1.93
N VAL A 128 -7.84 5.66 -1.19
CA VAL A 128 -9.28 5.93 -1.10
C VAL A 128 -9.69 7.22 -1.81
N GLU A 129 -8.75 8.16 -2.00
CA GLU A 129 -8.95 9.39 -2.76
C GLU A 129 -7.76 9.60 -3.70
N GLY A 130 -7.99 10.13 -4.90
CA GLY A 130 -6.91 10.42 -5.86
C GLY A 130 -6.38 9.21 -6.62
N VAL A 131 -7.15 8.12 -6.74
CA VAL A 131 -6.75 6.89 -7.48
C VAL A 131 -6.32 7.20 -8.91
N ASP A 132 -7.02 8.09 -9.62
CA ASP A 132 -6.66 8.46 -11.00
C ASP A 132 -5.29 9.16 -11.08
N ALA A 133 -4.98 9.99 -10.09
CA ALA A 133 -3.70 10.67 -9.97
C ALA A 133 -2.57 9.66 -9.68
N ALA A 134 -2.82 8.71 -8.76
CA ALA A 134 -1.88 7.63 -8.46
C ALA A 134 -1.64 6.72 -9.69
N ALA A 135 -2.68 6.47 -10.49
CA ALA A 135 -2.56 5.73 -11.74
C ALA A 135 -1.77 6.48 -12.82
N ALA A 136 -1.95 7.80 -12.93
CA ALA A 136 -1.14 8.63 -13.81
C ALA A 136 0.34 8.60 -13.37
N PHE A 137 0.62 8.72 -12.08
CA PHE A 137 1.95 8.59 -11.50
C PHE A 137 2.61 7.25 -11.82
N GLY A 138 1.91 6.13 -11.59
CA GLY A 138 2.45 4.79 -11.87
C GLY A 138 2.77 4.58 -13.35
N ARG A 139 1.88 5.03 -14.26
CA ARG A 139 2.14 5.00 -15.70
C ARG A 139 3.35 5.83 -16.11
N ARG A 140 3.55 7.01 -15.53
CA ARG A 140 4.75 7.84 -15.79
C ARG A 140 6.02 7.17 -15.29
N THR A 141 6.02 6.62 -14.08
CA THR A 141 7.15 5.90 -13.47
C THR A 141 7.68 4.79 -14.39
N ARG A 142 6.80 4.11 -15.13
CA ARG A 142 7.18 3.09 -16.13
C ARG A 142 8.16 3.61 -17.18
N PHE A 143 8.00 4.85 -17.62
CA PHE A 143 8.77 5.43 -18.72
C PHE A 143 9.86 6.40 -18.24
N GLU A 144 9.60 7.10 -17.15
CA GLU A 144 10.49 8.12 -16.58
C GLU A 144 11.50 7.52 -15.57
N GLY A 145 11.32 6.27 -15.18
CA GLY A 145 12.23 5.56 -14.29
C GLY A 145 11.89 5.81 -12.83
N MET A 146 12.91 5.87 -11.97
CA MET A 146 12.74 6.01 -10.53
C MET A 146 12.02 7.31 -10.17
N GLN A 147 11.04 7.21 -9.29
CA GLN A 147 10.25 8.30 -8.74
C GLN A 147 10.25 8.20 -7.21
N THR A 148 9.60 9.13 -6.52
CA THR A 148 9.53 9.14 -5.05
C THR A 148 8.11 9.33 -4.57
N ILE A 149 7.68 8.48 -3.63
CA ILE A 149 6.43 8.64 -2.87
C ILE A 149 6.80 9.02 -1.43
N ILE A 150 6.11 10.00 -0.87
CA ILE A 150 6.24 10.40 0.53
C ILE A 150 4.90 10.10 1.21
N PHE A 151 4.95 9.31 2.28
CA PHE A 151 3.79 9.03 3.11
C PHE A 151 3.86 9.87 4.38
N GLU A 152 2.77 10.59 4.69
CA GLU A 152 2.70 11.55 5.80
C GLU A 152 1.41 11.31 6.60
N ALA A 153 1.44 11.53 7.92
CA ALA A 153 0.21 11.57 8.72
C ALA A 153 -0.62 12.81 8.31
N LEU A 154 -1.94 12.67 8.18
CA LEU A 154 -2.79 13.80 7.76
C LEU A 154 -2.81 14.94 8.79
N ASP A 155 -2.70 14.64 10.09
CA ASP A 155 -2.70 15.65 11.16
C ASP A 155 -1.44 16.52 11.17
N ALA A 156 -0.33 16.05 10.60
CA ALA A 156 0.95 16.76 10.62
C ALA A 156 0.99 17.99 9.70
N PHE A 157 -0.01 18.17 8.82
CA PHE A 157 0.02 19.21 7.78
C PHE A 157 -0.83 20.45 8.08
N ASP A 158 -1.75 20.38 9.04
CA ASP A 158 -2.56 21.54 9.42
C ASP A 158 -1.71 22.62 10.13
N GLU A 159 -0.58 22.24 10.75
CA GLU A 159 0.33 23.18 11.40
C GLU A 159 1.13 24.04 10.38
N GLU A 160 1.64 23.45 9.29
CA GLU A 160 2.38 24.19 8.25
C GLU A 160 1.49 25.11 7.41
N ARG A 161 0.20 24.78 7.28
CA ARG A 161 -0.77 25.63 6.59
C ARG A 161 -1.27 26.78 7.47
N GLN A 162 -1.38 26.59 8.78
CA GLN A 162 -1.68 27.67 9.72
C GLN A 162 -0.49 28.61 9.96
N ALA A 163 0.75 28.14 9.79
CA ALA A 163 1.94 28.98 9.91
C ALA A 163 2.20 29.90 8.70
N ASN A 164 1.52 29.66 7.57
CA ASN A 164 1.68 30.40 6.31
C ASN A 164 0.42 31.19 5.89
N VAL A 165 -0.50 31.45 6.82
CA VAL A 165 -1.67 32.34 6.66
C VAL A 165 -1.57 33.54 7.60
#